data_AF-A0A6M3XL63-F1
#
_entry.id   AF-A0A6M3XL63-F1
#
_cell.length_a   1.000
_cell.length_b   1.000
_cell.length_c   1.000
_cell.angle_alpha   90.00
_cell.angle_beta   90.00
_cell.angle_gamma   90.00
#
_symmetry.space_group_name_H-M   'P 1'
#
loop_
_entity.id
_entity.type
_entity.pdbx_description
1 polymer ?
#
loop_
_entity_poly.entity_id
_entity_poly.type
_entity_poly.pdbx_seq_one_letter_code
_entity_poly.pdbx_strand_id
1 'polypeptide(L)'
;MAKGLIEGAMNEPPAWQPNQNDLRPDRTQKGNGWLGVLPIIYPDGKTGVATEYSVGVKIGGKDVIIPTLVPTLTPEEQKIMLESVIPQKAKVPQEILMKAVEFAAERLRQGLSPFKE
;
A
#
# COMPACT_ATOMS: atom_id res chain seq x y z
N MET A 1 21.91 -32.45 -23.36
CA MET A 1 22.48 -31.15 -22.94
C MET A 1 21.34 -30.18 -22.72
N ALA A 2 21.08 -29.80 -21.48
CA ALA A 2 20.00 -28.90 -21.09
C ALA A 2 20.46 -27.42 -21.12
N LYS A 3 19.57 -26.53 -21.59
CA LYS A 3 19.36 -25.13 -21.18
C LYS A 3 18.39 -24.53 -22.22
N GLY A 4 17.12 -24.28 -21.94
CA GLY A 4 16.60 -23.63 -20.74
C GLY A 4 16.66 -22.12 -20.93
N LEU A 5 16.00 -21.59 -21.96
CA LEU A 5 15.71 -20.17 -22.11
C LEU A 5 14.35 -19.93 -21.43
N ILE A 6 14.40 -19.58 -20.16
CA ILE A 6 13.26 -18.97 -19.48
C ILE A 6 13.19 -17.51 -19.95
N GLU A 7 12.36 -17.25 -20.96
CA GLU A 7 11.72 -15.94 -21.08
C GLU A 7 10.92 -15.75 -19.79
N GLY A 8 11.54 -15.04 -18.84
CA GLY A 8 10.93 -14.69 -17.57
C GLY A 8 9.74 -13.80 -17.86
N ALA A 9 8.58 -14.46 -17.92
CA ALA A 9 7.27 -13.85 -17.92
C ALA A 9 7.27 -12.64 -16.98
N MET A 10 6.68 -11.55 -17.45
CA MET A 10 6.12 -10.49 -16.62
C MET A 10 5.01 -11.10 -15.76
N ASN A 11 5.38 -12.02 -14.87
CA ASN A 11 4.49 -12.79 -14.02
C ASN A 11 3.72 -11.78 -13.20
N GLU A 12 2.43 -11.70 -13.49
CA GLU A 12 1.47 -10.97 -12.70
C GLU A 12 1.73 -11.29 -11.21
N PRO A 13 1.73 -10.28 -10.32
CA PRO A 13 1.86 -10.56 -8.90
C PRO A 13 0.82 -11.62 -8.52
N PRO A 14 1.15 -12.60 -7.66
CA PRO A 14 0.18 -13.59 -7.22
C PRO A 14 -1.07 -12.84 -6.76
N ALA A 15 -2.25 -13.30 -7.19
CA ALA A 15 -3.53 -12.71 -6.84
C ALA A 15 -3.71 -12.77 -5.31
N TRP A 16 -3.12 -11.81 -4.61
CA TRP A 16 -3.26 -11.69 -3.17
C TRP A 16 -4.72 -11.47 -2.88
N GLN A 17 -5.17 -12.16 -1.84
CA GLN A 17 -6.52 -12.04 -1.33
C GLN A 17 -6.45 -11.69 0.14
N PRO A 18 -7.42 -10.93 0.65
CA PRO A 18 -7.60 -10.72 2.07
C PRO A 18 -7.50 -12.04 2.84
N ASN A 19 -6.64 -12.09 3.84
CA ASN A 19 -6.41 -13.28 4.65
C ASN A 19 -6.07 -12.91 6.10
N GLN A 20 -6.33 -13.83 7.02
CA GLN A 20 -6.24 -13.59 8.47
C GLN A 20 -4.82 -13.29 8.98
N ASN A 21 -3.79 -13.58 8.18
CA ASN A 21 -2.40 -13.34 8.54
C ASN A 21 -1.89 -11.95 8.10
N ASP A 22 -2.68 -11.19 7.32
CA ASP A 22 -2.32 -9.87 6.80
C ASP A 22 -3.37 -8.83 7.20
N LEU A 23 -3.28 -8.39 8.46
CA LEU A 23 -4.20 -7.45 9.09
C LEU A 23 -3.60 -6.02 9.12
N ARG A 24 -4.48 -5.03 9.24
CA ARG A 24 -4.11 -3.66 9.59
C ARG A 24 -3.64 -3.58 11.05
N PRO A 25 -2.98 -2.48 11.48
CA PRO A 25 -2.49 -2.34 12.86
C PRO A 25 -3.58 -2.45 13.95
N ASP A 26 -4.83 -2.10 13.64
CA ASP A 26 -6.01 -2.25 14.51
C ASP A 26 -6.65 -3.64 14.45
N ARG A 27 -6.02 -4.59 13.75
CA ARG A 27 -6.47 -5.96 13.53
C ARG A 27 -7.69 -6.10 12.62
N THR A 28 -8.13 -5.05 11.93
CA THR A 28 -9.12 -5.22 10.86
C THR A 28 -8.46 -5.86 9.63
N GLN A 29 -9.25 -6.55 8.82
CA GLN A 29 -8.77 -7.18 7.60
C GLN A 29 -8.32 -6.12 6.58
N LYS A 30 -7.18 -6.35 5.92
CA LYS A 30 -6.81 -5.56 4.73
C LYS A 30 -7.71 -5.89 3.55
N GLY A 31 -7.98 -4.90 2.70
CA GLY A 31 -8.66 -5.08 1.43
C GLY A 31 -7.68 -5.09 0.25
N ASN A 32 -8.25 -5.07 -0.96
CA ASN A 32 -7.48 -4.97 -2.20
C ASN A 32 -6.84 -3.58 -2.41
N GLY A 33 -7.13 -2.61 -1.54
CA GLY A 33 -6.57 -1.26 -1.62
C GLY A 33 -7.13 -0.40 -2.75
N TRP A 34 -6.91 0.91 -2.65
CA TRP A 34 -7.37 1.89 -3.63
C TRP A 34 -6.74 1.70 -5.00
N LEU A 35 -5.47 1.29 -5.03
CA LEU A 35 -4.66 1.13 -6.24
C LEU A 35 -4.57 -0.33 -6.71
N GLY A 36 -5.27 -1.25 -6.03
CA GLY A 36 -5.19 -2.69 -6.31
C GLY A 36 -3.97 -3.35 -5.67
N VAL A 37 -3.70 -4.59 -6.11
CA VAL A 37 -2.54 -5.39 -5.67
C VAL A 37 -1.31 -4.98 -6.47
N LEU A 38 -0.36 -4.30 -5.82
CA LEU A 38 0.85 -3.78 -6.47
C LEU A 38 2.07 -4.65 -6.14
N PRO A 39 2.92 -5.02 -7.12
CA PRO A 39 4.13 -5.79 -6.86
C PRO A 39 5.18 -4.93 -6.14
N ILE A 40 5.98 -5.57 -5.28
CA ILE A 40 7.16 -4.96 -4.65
C ILE A 40 8.33 -5.95 -4.63
N ILE A 41 9.55 -5.43 -4.57
CA ILE A 41 10.78 -6.20 -4.40
C ILE A 41 11.46 -5.74 -3.12
N TYR A 42 11.70 -6.68 -2.19
CA TYR A 42 12.38 -6.43 -0.94
C TYR A 42 13.90 -6.30 -1.13
N PRO A 43 14.63 -5.66 -0.19
CA PRO A 43 16.08 -5.51 -0.28
C PRO A 43 16.86 -6.83 -0.38
N ASP A 44 16.29 -7.94 0.10
CA ASP A 44 16.89 -9.28 0.00
C ASP A 44 16.58 -9.99 -1.33
N GLY A 45 15.96 -9.28 -2.29
CA GLY A 45 15.59 -9.79 -3.60
C GLY A 45 14.29 -10.60 -3.62
N LYS A 46 13.63 -10.82 -2.46
CA LYS A 46 12.32 -11.47 -2.44
C LYS A 46 11.27 -10.56 -3.08
N THR A 47 10.32 -11.16 -3.77
CA THR A 47 9.15 -10.45 -4.28
C THR A 47 7.99 -10.53 -3.29
N GLY A 48 7.12 -9.53 -3.34
CA GLY A 48 5.89 -9.47 -2.55
C GLY A 48 4.85 -8.59 -3.23
N VAL A 49 3.80 -8.29 -2.48
CA VAL A 49 2.76 -7.36 -2.92
C VAL A 49 2.42 -6.35 -1.83
N ALA A 50 1.89 -5.21 -2.25
CA ALA A 50 1.32 -4.19 -1.37
C ALA A 50 -0.06 -3.79 -1.91
N THR A 51 -1.09 -3.97 -1.08
CA THR A 51 -2.42 -3.41 -1.32
C THR A 51 -2.63 -2.12 -0.54
N GLU A 52 -2.07 -2.07 0.67
CA GLU A 52 -2.19 -0.96 1.61
C GLU A 52 -0.88 -0.84 2.42
N TYR A 53 -0.51 0.39 2.77
CA TYR A 53 0.49 0.67 3.82
C TYR A 53 -0.14 1.65 4.81
N SER A 54 -0.36 1.19 6.04
CA SER A 54 -1.14 1.91 7.04
C SER A 54 -0.25 2.78 7.93
N VAL A 55 -0.67 4.01 8.17
CA VAL A 55 -0.03 4.93 9.13
C VAL A 55 -1.04 5.49 10.10
N GLY A 56 -0.62 5.71 11.35
CA GLY A 56 -1.42 6.42 12.35
C GLY A 56 -1.18 7.94 12.24
N VAL A 57 -2.26 8.72 12.19
CA VAL A 57 -2.23 10.18 12.10
C VAL A 57 -3.30 10.79 13.02
N LYS A 58 -3.20 12.10 13.27
CA LYS A 58 -4.27 12.85 13.94
C LYS A 58 -5.11 13.61 12.92
N ILE A 59 -6.42 13.33 12.87
CA ILE A 59 -7.41 14.05 12.06
C ILE A 59 -8.51 14.54 12.99
N GLY A 60 -8.74 15.85 13.04
CA GLY A 60 -9.75 16.44 13.93
C GLY A 60 -9.55 16.12 15.41
N GLY A 61 -8.29 16.02 15.87
CA GLY A 61 -7.93 15.70 17.25
C GLY A 61 -8.03 14.22 17.64
N LYS A 62 -8.45 13.33 16.73
CA LYS A 62 -8.56 11.89 16.95
C LYS A 62 -7.42 11.15 16.25
N ASP A 63 -6.90 10.11 16.89
CA ASP A 63 -5.97 9.18 16.24
C ASP A 63 -6.75 8.30 15.26
N VAL A 64 -6.29 8.26 14.01
CA VAL A 64 -6.91 7.53 12.90
C VAL A 64 -5.83 6.78 12.14
N ILE A 65 -6.12 5.54 11.75
CA ILE A 65 -5.25 4.77 10.86
C ILE A 65 -5.75 4.97 9.43
N ILE A 66 -4.83 5.28 8.52
CA ILE A 66 -5.16 5.60 7.12
C ILE A 66 -4.22 4.85 6.15
N PRO A 67 -4.68 4.50 4.93
CA PRO A 67 -3.80 3.99 3.89
C PRO A 67 -2.99 5.13 3.26
N THR A 68 -1.73 4.89 2.92
CA THR A 68 -0.92 5.85 2.15
C THR A 68 -0.97 5.60 0.64
N LEU A 69 -1.35 4.39 0.20
CA LEU A 69 -1.55 4.05 -1.21
C LEU A 69 -2.97 4.47 -1.63
N VAL A 70 -3.13 5.73 -2.02
CA VAL A 70 -4.43 6.37 -2.33
C VAL A 70 -4.49 6.88 -3.78
N PRO A 71 -5.68 7.11 -4.37
CA PRO A 71 -5.83 7.49 -5.78
C PRO A 71 -5.19 8.83 -6.16
N THR A 72 -4.88 9.69 -5.20
CA THR A 72 -4.32 11.03 -5.42
C THR A 72 -2.80 11.04 -5.59
N LEU A 73 -2.14 9.89 -5.43
CA LEU A 73 -0.69 9.79 -5.65
C LEU A 73 -0.33 9.85 -7.14
N THR A 74 0.74 10.58 -7.47
CA THR A 74 1.32 10.54 -8.81
C THR A 74 2.03 9.21 -9.06
N PRO A 75 2.31 8.85 -10.33
CA PRO A 75 3.10 7.67 -10.65
C PRO A 75 4.47 7.64 -9.94
N GLU A 76 5.14 8.79 -9.83
CA GLU A 76 6.43 8.91 -9.15
C GLU A 76 6.31 8.68 -7.64
N GLU A 77 5.26 9.19 -7.01
CA GLU A 77 4.99 8.95 -5.59
C GLU A 77 4.65 7.48 -5.30
N GLN A 78 3.87 6.85 -6.18
CA GLN A 78 3.62 5.42 -6.10
C GLN A 78 4.93 4.63 -6.21
N LYS A 79 5.80 5.00 -7.16
CA LYS A 79 7.13 4.40 -7.32
C LYS A 79 7.97 4.56 -6.05
N ILE A 80 8.00 5.75 -5.44
CA ILE A 80 8.69 5.99 -4.17
C ILE A 80 8.15 5.04 -3.08
N MET A 81 6.84 4.88 -2.97
CA MET A 81 6.24 3.97 -2.01
C MET A 81 6.65 2.51 -2.25
N LEU A 82 6.53 2.04 -3.49
CA LEU A 82 6.72 0.64 -3.86
C LEU A 82 8.18 0.20 -3.92
N GLU A 83 9.10 1.11 -4.24
CA GLU A 83 10.52 0.78 -4.41
C GLU A 83 11.38 1.20 -3.21
N SER A 84 10.98 2.26 -2.49
CA SER A 84 11.76 2.79 -1.37
C SER A 84 11.08 2.56 -0.03
N VAL A 85 9.85 3.05 0.14
CA VAL A 85 9.24 3.15 1.48
C VAL A 85 8.81 1.79 2.02
N ILE A 86 7.95 1.08 1.28
CA ILE A 86 7.36 -0.18 1.75
C ILE A 86 8.41 -1.29 1.87
N PRO A 87 9.29 -1.52 0.87
CA PRO A 87 10.29 -2.59 0.97
C PRO A 87 11.28 -2.41 2.12
N GLN A 88 11.64 -1.15 2.41
CA GLN A 88 12.66 -0.80 3.41
C GLN A 88 12.05 -0.39 4.75
N LYS A 89 10.72 -0.34 4.86
CA LYS A 89 9.98 0.22 6.01
C LYS A 89 10.46 1.63 6.36
N ALA A 90 10.76 2.44 5.34
CA ALA A 90 11.25 3.80 5.53
C ALA A 90 10.12 4.74 5.99
N LYS A 91 10.50 5.96 6.36
CA LYS A 91 9.52 7.01 6.65
C LYS A 91 8.79 7.41 5.38
N VAL A 92 7.46 7.53 5.46
CA VAL A 92 6.63 8.06 4.37
C VAL A 92 6.99 9.53 4.13
N PRO A 93 7.31 9.94 2.89
CA PRO A 93 7.55 11.33 2.55
C PRO A 93 6.37 12.23 2.91
N GLN A 94 6.66 13.47 3.30
CA GLN A 94 5.64 14.39 3.82
C GLN A 94 4.53 14.67 2.79
N GLU A 95 4.88 14.82 1.51
CA GLU A 95 3.92 15.09 0.43
C GLU A 95 2.91 13.95 0.25
N ILE A 96 3.39 12.70 0.27
CA ILE A 96 2.56 11.49 0.20
C ILE A 96 1.68 11.38 1.45
N LEU A 97 2.23 11.66 2.63
CA LEU A 97 1.48 11.65 3.88
C LEU A 97 0.36 12.70 3.87
N MET A 98 0.62 13.91 3.37
CA MET A 98 -0.39 14.96 3.25
C MET A 98 -1.54 14.54 2.34
N LYS A 99 -1.25 13.98 1.16
CA LYS A 99 -2.27 13.46 0.25
C LYS A 99 -3.11 12.35 0.88
N ALA A 100 -2.48 11.44 1.62
CA ALA A 100 -3.18 10.40 2.35
C ALA A 100 -4.10 10.97 3.44
N VAL A 101 -3.63 11.96 4.21
CA VAL A 101 -4.42 12.66 5.25
C VAL A 101 -5.59 13.40 4.63
N GLU A 102 -5.39 14.15 3.56
CA GLU A 102 -6.45 14.89 2.86
C GLU A 102 -7.53 13.96 2.31
N PHE A 103 -7.10 12.88 1.64
CA PHE A 103 -8.00 11.86 1.13
C PHE A 103 -8.81 11.20 2.25
N ALA A 104 -8.16 10.81 3.34
CA ALA A 104 -8.83 10.22 4.49
C ALA A 104 -9.80 11.21 5.17
N ALA A 105 -9.39 12.46 5.36
CA ALA A 105 -10.22 13.49 5.96
C ALA A 105 -11.49 13.73 5.14
N GLU A 106 -11.40 13.78 3.81
CA GLU A 106 -12.58 13.92 2.95
C GLU A 106 -13.53 12.73 3.09
N ARG A 107 -13.02 11.50 3.10
CA ARG A 107 -13.85 10.30 3.28
C ARG A 107 -14.55 10.28 4.64
N LEU A 108 -13.82 10.63 5.70
CA LEU A 108 -14.37 10.69 7.05
C LEU A 108 -15.45 11.78 7.18
N ARG A 109 -15.30 12.93 6.50
CA ARG A 109 -16.36 13.96 6.43
C ARG A 109 -17.65 13.42 5.81
N GLN A 110 -17.54 12.49 4.88
CA GLN A 110 -18.66 11.82 4.23
C GLN A 110 -19.18 10.60 5.03
N GLY A 111 -18.60 10.30 6.19
CA GLY A 111 -18.96 9.12 6.99
C GLY A 111 -18.45 7.79 6.41
N LEU A 112 -17.45 7.84 5.51
CA LEU A 112 -16.86 6.67 4.86
C LEU A 112 -15.55 6.26 5.53
N SER A 113 -15.24 4.95 5.49
CA SER A 113 -13.91 4.43 5.88
C SER A 113 -12.81 5.04 5.00
N PRO A 114 -11.65 5.46 5.53
CA PRO A 114 -10.49 5.86 4.72
C PRO A 114 -9.99 4.75 3.80
N PHE A 115 -10.23 3.49 4.17
CA PHE A 115 -9.86 2.32 3.40
C PHE A 115 -10.89 2.00 2.32
N LYS A 116 -10.46 1.19 1.34
CA LYS A 116 -11.35 0.60 0.36
C LYS A 116 -11.87 -0.71 0.92
N GLU A 117 -13.17 -0.72 1.21
CA GLU A 117 -13.93 -1.90 1.67
C GLU A 117 -14.68 -2.54 0.49
#